data_AF-A0A950DAS4-F1
#
_entry.id   AF-A0A950DAS4-F1
#
_cell.length_a   1.000
_cell.length_b   1.000
_cell.length_c   1.000
_cell.angle_alpha   90.00
_cell.angle_beta   90.00
_cell.angle_gamma   90.00
#
_symmetry.space_group_name_H-M   'P 1'
#
loop_
_entity.id
_entity.type
_entity.pdbx_description
1 polymer ?
#
loop_
_entity_poly.entity_id
_entity_poly.type
_entity_poly.pdbx_seq_one_letter_code
_entity_poly.pdbx_strand_id
1 'polypeptide(L)'
;MIHMVDPRQNRLFDPFQGVIPPAGQRIIAEGWQGVFRHALLEVMPVGELAENFSRELGAPTKELYSMAGLVFLADFFGWTAQEAVEVYIFRSDVQYALNLEPGVTVSTRSVERYQKMFRDDELAISVFEDVTTRLAEKLELDITCQRLDSTHVFSHMASFGRTKLMAVAIKRFLTQVRRHDHELYTALPEEFRRRYEPAESQLFSAAKDAESRQRSRQQAAEDLLWVIERFANCADMTGRSTYKALVTIFSQQCEVSAGKVVVKAKTGGDCMQNPSDPTATYDAHKGQGYQVQIAETCSPENEVQLITGALPQSAAEPDGGAVVPMLDQLTESKLLPEAMLADTLYGGDENVQAAETRGVELVAPIPGCEPEIDPTARTLDDFAVDERTGRVEACPQGHTPLVVERDKEAGTTRIEMAPEVCSGCPFRNACPIHKTRHGRYTLEFTDKAWLGGGGNKRPR
;
A
#
# COMPACT_ATOMS: atom_id res chain seq x y z
N MET A 1 -4.01 37.79 -5.79
CA MET A 1 -3.73 37.78 -7.25
C MET A 1 -2.77 36.65 -7.57
N ILE A 2 -3.11 35.81 -8.54
CA ILE A 2 -2.36 34.58 -8.84
C ILE A 2 -1.34 34.89 -9.94
N HIS A 3 -0.07 34.53 -9.70
CA HIS A 3 1.03 34.71 -10.65
C HIS A 3 1.44 33.37 -11.26
N MET A 4 1.18 33.21 -12.56
CA MET A 4 1.47 32.00 -13.33
C MET A 4 2.05 32.44 -14.68
N VAL A 5 3.25 31.97 -15.00
CA VAL A 5 3.88 32.21 -16.30
C VAL A 5 3.97 30.87 -17.01
N ASP A 6 3.22 30.70 -18.10
CA ASP A 6 3.21 29.44 -18.87
C ASP A 6 4.64 29.11 -19.34
N PRO A 7 5.24 28.00 -18.88
CA PRO A 7 6.62 27.66 -19.19
C PRO A 7 6.85 27.35 -20.67
N ARG A 8 5.78 27.10 -21.45
CA ARG A 8 5.84 26.88 -22.91
C ARG A 8 6.01 28.17 -23.70
N GLN A 9 5.75 29.33 -23.08
CA GLN A 9 5.91 30.61 -23.75
C GLN A 9 7.39 30.97 -23.82
N ASN A 10 7.90 31.05 -25.05
CA ASN A 10 9.27 31.51 -25.29
C ASN A 10 9.42 32.97 -24.85
N ARG A 11 10.44 33.22 -24.03
CA ARG A 11 10.84 34.58 -23.70
C ARG A 11 11.54 35.22 -24.89
N LEU A 12 11.30 36.51 -25.09
CA LEU A 12 12.01 37.29 -26.11
C LEU A 12 13.51 37.37 -25.83
N PHE A 13 13.91 37.31 -24.55
CA PHE A 13 15.29 37.27 -24.09
C PHE A 13 15.47 36.12 -23.09
N ASP A 14 16.55 35.36 -23.24
CA ASP A 14 16.91 34.32 -22.26
C ASP A 14 17.51 34.99 -21.02
N PRO A 15 16.88 34.91 -19.84
CA PRO A 15 17.38 35.55 -18.62
C PRO A 15 18.73 34.97 -18.15
N PHE A 16 19.14 33.82 -18.70
CA PHE A 16 20.43 33.21 -18.39
C PHE A 16 21.53 33.58 -19.40
N GLN A 17 21.21 34.35 -20.44
CA GLN A 17 22.19 34.86 -21.39
C GLN A 17 23.16 35.82 -20.69
N GLY A 18 24.44 35.45 -20.64
CA GLY A 18 25.48 36.22 -19.92
C GLY A 18 25.60 35.88 -18.44
N VAL A 19 24.68 35.09 -17.86
CA VAL A 19 24.79 34.52 -16.51
C VAL A 19 25.47 33.15 -16.58
N ILE A 20 25.03 32.30 -17.49
CA ILE A 20 25.63 30.97 -17.73
C ILE A 20 26.52 31.06 -18.98
N PRO A 21 27.81 30.69 -18.90
CA PRO A 21 28.70 30.67 -20.06
C PRO A 21 28.18 29.74 -21.17
N PRO A 22 28.52 29.97 -22.46
CA PRO A 22 28.02 29.15 -23.57
C PRO A 22 28.28 27.64 -23.44
N ALA A 23 29.42 27.25 -22.87
CA ALA A 23 29.72 25.85 -22.58
C ALA A 23 28.78 25.28 -21.50
N GLY A 24 28.49 26.07 -20.46
CA GLY A 24 27.53 25.72 -19.41
C GLY A 24 26.10 25.62 -19.92
N GLN A 25 25.71 26.46 -20.90
CA GLN A 25 24.38 26.41 -21.51
C GLN A 25 24.11 25.08 -22.24
N ARG A 26 25.13 24.49 -22.89
CA ARG A 26 24.99 23.16 -23.51
C ARG A 26 24.81 22.08 -22.46
N ILE A 27 25.67 22.09 -21.43
CA ILE A 27 25.64 21.09 -20.35
C ILE A 27 24.31 21.14 -19.59
N ILE A 28 23.80 22.34 -19.27
CA ILE A 28 22.56 22.47 -18.50
C ILE A 28 21.32 22.14 -19.33
N ALA A 29 21.34 22.40 -20.64
CA ALA A 29 20.25 22.06 -21.54
C ALA A 29 20.13 20.54 -21.78
N GLU A 30 21.26 19.83 -21.79
CA GLU A 30 21.31 18.36 -21.93
C GLU A 30 21.19 17.62 -20.58
N GLY A 31 21.35 18.34 -19.46
CA GLY A 31 21.24 17.79 -18.11
C GLY A 31 19.80 17.66 -17.61
N TRP A 32 19.67 17.22 -16.35
CA TRP A 32 18.37 17.11 -15.67
C TRP A 32 17.64 18.46 -15.63
N GLN A 33 18.36 19.58 -15.62
CA GLN A 33 17.78 20.92 -15.60
C GLN A 33 17.00 21.21 -16.87
N GLY A 34 17.54 20.82 -18.04
CA GLY A 34 16.86 20.96 -19.32
C GLY A 34 15.65 20.04 -19.43
N VAL A 35 15.79 18.77 -19.02
CA VAL A 35 14.65 17.84 -18.94
C VAL A 35 13.55 18.41 -18.06
N PHE A 36 13.91 18.91 -16.87
CA PHE A 36 12.95 19.49 -15.96
C PHE A 36 12.27 20.73 -16.56
N ARG A 37 13.05 21.69 -17.07
CA ARG A 37 12.54 22.94 -17.64
C ARG A 37 11.60 22.72 -18.83
N HIS A 38 11.96 21.80 -19.72
CA HIS A 38 11.32 21.66 -21.03
C HIS A 38 10.28 20.54 -21.10
N ALA A 39 10.34 19.55 -20.21
CA ALA A 39 9.38 18.45 -20.18
C ALA A 39 8.52 18.40 -18.91
N LEU A 40 9.10 18.68 -17.73
CA LEU A 40 8.41 18.42 -16.46
C LEU A 40 7.73 19.65 -15.85
N LEU A 41 8.31 20.83 -16.02
CA LEU A 41 7.78 22.05 -15.42
C LEU A 41 6.36 22.35 -15.90
N GLU A 42 6.04 22.07 -17.17
CA GLU A 42 4.72 22.34 -17.74
C GLU A 42 3.60 21.44 -17.21
N VAL A 43 3.94 20.26 -16.69
CA VAL A 43 2.97 19.30 -16.15
C VAL A 43 2.75 19.46 -14.64
N MET A 44 3.37 20.46 -14.01
CA MET A 44 3.14 20.73 -12.59
C MET A 44 1.67 21.14 -12.33
N PRO A 45 1.06 20.72 -11.21
CA PRO A 45 -0.38 20.87 -10.90
C PRO A 45 -0.72 22.28 -10.43
N VAL A 46 -0.46 23.27 -11.29
CA VAL A 46 -0.60 24.68 -10.96
C VAL A 46 -2.07 25.11 -10.86
N GLY A 47 -2.97 24.44 -11.59
CA GLY A 47 -4.40 24.73 -11.56
C GLY A 47 -5.01 24.44 -10.19
N GLU A 48 -4.74 23.25 -9.68
CA GLU A 48 -5.14 22.74 -8.37
C GLU A 48 -4.47 23.56 -7.27
N LEU A 49 -3.17 23.81 -7.40
CA LEU A 49 -2.43 24.64 -6.45
C LEU A 49 -2.97 26.08 -6.37
N ALA A 50 -3.47 26.62 -7.47
CA ALA A 50 -4.05 27.95 -7.53
C ALA A 50 -5.37 28.08 -6.76
N GLU A 51 -6.12 26.99 -6.55
CA GLU A 51 -7.40 26.99 -5.81
C GLU A 51 -7.24 27.39 -4.34
N ASN A 52 -6.05 27.16 -3.79
CA ASN A 52 -5.67 27.56 -2.44
C ASN A 52 -5.48 29.08 -2.26
N PHE A 53 -5.53 29.87 -3.34
CA PHE A 53 -5.23 31.30 -3.31
C PHE A 53 -6.39 32.16 -3.81
N SER A 54 -6.58 33.32 -3.17
CA SER A 54 -7.57 34.29 -3.64
C SER A 54 -7.11 34.95 -4.95
N ARG A 55 -8.01 34.93 -5.93
CA ARG A 55 -7.82 35.64 -7.20
C ARG A 55 -7.78 37.15 -7.00
N GLU A 56 -8.58 37.67 -6.07
CA GLU A 56 -8.85 39.11 -5.92
C GLU A 56 -8.14 39.74 -4.71
N LEU A 57 -7.92 38.98 -3.63
CA LEU A 57 -7.44 39.52 -2.36
C LEU A 57 -6.00 39.10 -2.05
N GLY A 58 -5.29 39.95 -1.31
CA GLY A 58 -3.95 39.66 -0.77
C GLY A 58 -2.78 39.98 -1.72
N ALA A 59 -1.57 39.71 -1.23
CA ALA A 59 -0.35 39.88 -2.01
C ALA A 59 -0.29 38.87 -3.17
N PRO A 60 0.38 39.19 -4.29
CA PRO A 60 0.62 38.23 -5.35
C PRO A 60 1.30 36.97 -4.85
N THR A 61 0.91 35.82 -5.39
CA THR A 61 1.61 34.55 -5.12
C THR A 61 3.04 34.63 -5.66
N LYS A 62 3.89 33.71 -5.18
CA LYS A 62 5.09 33.37 -5.96
C LYS A 62 4.65 32.72 -7.28
N GLU A 63 5.54 32.70 -8.25
CA GLU A 63 5.27 32.04 -9.53
C GLU A 63 4.97 30.55 -9.25
N LEU A 64 3.79 30.09 -9.66
CA LEU A 64 3.28 28.81 -9.16
C LEU A 64 3.96 27.61 -9.82
N TYR A 65 4.37 27.70 -11.09
CA TYR A 65 5.14 26.62 -11.73
C TYR A 65 6.48 26.42 -11.03
N SER A 66 7.18 27.50 -10.71
CA SER A 66 8.45 27.47 -10.01
C SER A 66 8.32 26.96 -8.58
N MET A 67 7.23 27.28 -7.89
CA MET A 67 6.99 26.78 -6.53
C MET A 67 6.62 25.30 -6.54
N ALA A 68 5.76 24.86 -7.46
CA ALA A 68 5.43 23.46 -7.65
C ALA A 68 6.67 22.64 -8.01
N GLY A 69 7.47 23.14 -8.97
CA GLY A 69 8.72 22.53 -9.34
C GLY A 69 9.76 22.53 -8.21
N LEU A 70 9.82 23.58 -7.38
CA LEU A 70 10.70 23.60 -6.21
C LEU A 70 10.31 22.52 -5.19
N VAL A 71 9.01 22.30 -4.96
CA VAL A 71 8.54 21.21 -4.08
C VAL A 71 8.98 19.86 -4.64
N PHE A 72 8.76 19.62 -5.93
CA PHE A 72 9.22 18.40 -6.60
C PHE A 72 10.73 18.19 -6.45
N LEU A 73 11.54 19.22 -6.76
CA LEU A 73 13.00 19.12 -6.69
C LEU A 73 13.49 18.95 -5.24
N ALA A 74 12.82 19.58 -4.28
CA ALA A 74 13.16 19.41 -2.87
C ALA A 74 12.96 17.95 -2.43
N ASP A 75 11.88 17.30 -2.85
CA ASP A 75 11.65 15.88 -2.53
C ASP A 75 12.63 14.99 -3.31
N PHE A 76 12.86 15.27 -4.60
CA PHE A 76 13.78 14.50 -5.45
C PHE A 76 15.23 14.51 -4.94
N PHE A 77 15.72 15.66 -4.49
CA PHE A 77 17.09 15.82 -3.97
C PHE A 77 17.19 15.69 -2.44
N GLY A 78 16.07 15.50 -1.73
CA GLY A 78 16.04 15.41 -0.27
C GLY A 78 16.39 16.71 0.46
N TRP A 79 16.05 17.87 -0.11
CA TRP A 79 16.32 19.17 0.50
C TRP A 79 15.34 19.49 1.63
N THR A 80 15.88 19.99 2.73
CA THR A 80 15.08 20.67 3.76
C THR A 80 14.45 21.95 3.20
N ALA A 81 13.40 22.45 3.84
CA ALA A 81 12.79 23.73 3.43
C ALA A 81 13.77 24.91 3.48
N GLN A 82 14.81 24.85 4.32
CA GLN A 82 15.86 25.86 4.36
C GLN A 82 16.80 25.74 3.14
N GLU A 83 17.26 24.53 2.83
CA GLU A 83 18.09 24.28 1.64
C GLU A 83 17.33 24.62 0.36
N ALA A 84 16.04 24.27 0.27
CA ALA A 84 15.17 24.62 -0.85
C ALA A 84 15.12 26.15 -1.08
N VAL A 85 15.08 26.95 -0.01
CA VAL A 85 15.16 28.42 -0.11
C VAL A 85 16.53 28.85 -0.64
N GLU A 86 17.61 28.30 -0.10
CA GLU A 86 18.98 28.66 -0.50
C GLU A 86 19.23 28.33 -1.97
N VAL A 87 18.86 27.14 -2.44
CA VAL A 87 19.02 26.76 -3.85
C VAL A 87 18.12 27.60 -4.77
N TYR A 88 16.89 27.90 -4.36
CA TYR A 88 15.99 28.75 -5.15
C TYR A 88 16.55 30.17 -5.36
N ILE A 89 17.25 30.71 -4.35
CA ILE A 89 17.81 32.07 -4.39
C ILE A 89 19.17 32.11 -5.10
N PHE A 90 20.05 31.13 -4.83
CA PHE A 90 21.48 31.25 -5.20
C PHE A 90 21.90 30.34 -6.35
N ARG A 91 21.21 29.23 -6.60
CA ARG A 91 21.64 28.25 -7.60
C ARG A 91 21.04 28.55 -8.96
N SER A 92 21.85 29.12 -9.84
CA SER A 92 21.45 29.45 -11.21
C SER A 92 21.01 28.23 -12.03
N ASP A 93 21.51 27.04 -11.70
CA ASP A 93 21.08 25.80 -12.37
C ASP A 93 19.64 25.40 -12.00
N VAL A 94 19.27 25.57 -10.72
CA VAL A 94 17.88 25.40 -10.25
C VAL A 94 16.97 26.49 -10.80
N GLN A 95 17.42 27.74 -10.80
CA GLN A 95 16.67 28.85 -11.40
C GLN A 95 16.40 28.60 -12.88
N TYR A 96 17.39 28.06 -13.61
CA TYR A 96 17.22 27.64 -15.00
C TYR A 96 16.15 26.56 -15.12
N ALA A 97 16.25 25.49 -14.32
CA ALA A 97 15.28 24.39 -14.32
C ALA A 97 13.84 24.89 -14.05
N LEU A 98 13.68 25.81 -13.10
CA LEU A 98 12.38 26.38 -12.71
C LEU A 98 11.91 27.54 -13.62
N ASN A 99 12.63 27.82 -14.70
CA ASN A 99 12.35 28.93 -15.62
C ASN A 99 12.22 30.30 -14.90
N LEU A 100 13.08 30.58 -13.93
CA LEU A 100 13.07 31.80 -13.11
C LEU A 100 14.01 32.88 -13.65
N GLU A 101 13.74 34.13 -13.28
CA GLU A 101 14.73 35.20 -13.43
C GLU A 101 15.66 35.25 -12.20
N PRO A 102 16.94 35.58 -12.36
CA PRO A 102 17.83 35.84 -11.22
C PRO A 102 17.29 36.94 -10.30
N GLY A 103 17.52 36.81 -9.00
CA GLY A 103 17.12 37.82 -8.00
C GLY A 103 15.75 37.57 -7.35
N VAL A 104 15.11 36.43 -7.64
CA VAL A 104 13.92 35.99 -6.91
C VAL A 104 14.23 35.60 -5.47
N THR A 105 13.26 35.81 -4.58
CA THR A 105 13.37 35.48 -3.16
C THR A 105 12.16 34.69 -2.68
N VAL A 106 12.38 33.80 -1.71
CA VAL A 106 11.33 33.03 -1.03
C VAL A 106 11.72 32.83 0.43
N SER A 107 10.74 32.66 1.31
CA SER A 107 10.97 32.38 2.73
C SER A 107 10.67 30.91 3.04
N THR A 108 11.31 30.37 4.08
CA THR A 108 11.10 28.98 4.53
C THR A 108 9.63 28.69 4.81
N ARG A 109 8.91 29.62 5.45
CA ARG A 109 7.46 29.51 5.71
C ARG A 109 6.63 29.42 4.43
N SER A 110 7.08 30.07 3.36
CA SER A 110 6.40 29.96 2.07
C SER A 110 6.59 28.56 1.50
N VAL A 111 7.82 28.04 1.46
CA VAL A 111 8.11 26.68 0.98
C VAL A 111 7.33 25.63 1.79
N GLU A 112 7.37 25.69 3.12
CA GLU A 112 6.61 24.79 4.00
C GLU A 112 5.10 24.83 3.73
N ARG A 113 4.56 26.01 3.41
CA ARG A 113 3.14 26.18 3.07
C ARG A 113 2.78 25.49 1.76
N TYR A 114 3.61 25.63 0.73
CA TYR A 114 3.41 24.94 -0.55
C TYR A 114 3.56 23.42 -0.39
N GLN A 115 4.57 22.94 0.35
CA GLN A 115 4.71 21.53 0.69
C GLN A 115 3.49 20.98 1.46
N LYS A 116 2.89 21.80 2.32
CA LYS A 116 1.65 21.44 3.02
C LYS A 116 0.47 21.31 2.04
N MET A 117 0.28 22.27 1.14
CA MET A 117 -0.78 22.20 0.12
C MET A 117 -0.66 20.94 -0.74
N PHE A 118 0.56 20.60 -1.18
CA PHE A 118 0.83 19.37 -1.93
C PHE A 118 0.41 18.09 -1.17
N ARG A 119 0.54 18.06 0.15
CA ARG A 119 0.12 16.92 0.98
C ARG A 119 -1.37 16.91 1.25
N ASP A 120 -1.95 18.07 1.58
CA ASP A 120 -3.35 18.19 1.97
C ASP A 120 -4.29 17.94 0.76
N ASP A 121 -3.86 18.33 -0.44
CA ASP A 121 -4.61 18.16 -1.69
C ASP A 121 -4.14 16.93 -2.50
N GLU A 122 -3.29 16.07 -1.93
CA GLU A 122 -2.79 14.82 -2.54
C GLU A 122 -2.12 15.00 -3.93
N LEU A 123 -1.59 16.20 -4.21
CA LEU A 123 -1.05 16.57 -5.53
C LEU A 123 0.17 15.73 -5.96
N ALA A 124 0.86 15.08 -5.02
CA ALA A 124 1.98 14.21 -5.34
C ALA A 124 1.59 13.03 -6.25
N ILE A 125 0.35 12.53 -6.15
CA ILE A 125 -0.17 11.44 -6.97
C ILE A 125 -0.30 11.91 -8.43
N SER A 126 -1.02 13.02 -8.66
CA SER A 126 -1.15 13.61 -10.00
C SER A 126 0.22 13.98 -10.59
N VAL A 127 1.12 14.56 -9.79
CA VAL A 127 2.47 14.88 -10.26
C VAL A 127 3.21 13.63 -10.73
N PHE A 128 3.13 12.53 -9.97
CA PHE A 128 3.75 11.27 -10.37
C PHE A 128 3.17 10.76 -11.69
N GLU A 129 1.85 10.73 -11.82
CA GLU A 129 1.15 10.24 -13.02
C GLU A 129 1.45 11.10 -14.26
N ASP A 130 1.35 12.42 -14.12
CA ASP A 130 1.58 13.37 -15.21
C ASP A 130 3.06 13.39 -15.67
N VAL A 131 4.00 13.38 -14.72
CA VAL A 131 5.44 13.30 -15.02
C VAL A 131 5.79 11.98 -15.70
N THR A 132 5.27 10.87 -15.19
CA THR A 132 5.57 9.53 -15.71
C THR A 132 5.00 9.36 -17.11
N THR A 133 3.74 9.74 -17.33
CA THR A 133 3.10 9.73 -18.65
C THR A 133 3.89 10.59 -19.64
N ARG A 134 4.29 11.79 -19.22
CA ARG A 134 5.08 12.69 -20.06
C ARG A 134 6.44 12.11 -20.44
N LEU A 135 7.12 11.46 -19.50
CA LEU A 135 8.43 10.84 -19.75
C LEU A 135 8.28 9.62 -20.67
N ALA A 136 7.26 8.77 -20.45
CA ALA A 136 6.99 7.62 -21.30
C ALA A 136 6.72 8.03 -22.74
N GLU A 137 5.92 9.08 -22.97
CA GLU A 137 5.66 9.65 -24.30
C GLU A 137 6.94 10.21 -24.95
N LYS A 138 7.75 10.97 -24.19
CA LYS A 138 8.96 11.62 -24.72
C LYS A 138 10.08 10.65 -25.06
N LEU A 139 10.14 9.53 -24.35
CA LEU A 139 11.12 8.48 -24.55
C LEU A 139 10.61 7.39 -25.50
N GLU A 140 9.36 7.50 -25.98
CA GLU A 140 8.71 6.53 -26.86
C GLU A 140 8.80 5.10 -26.30
N LEU A 141 8.58 4.95 -24.99
CA LEU A 141 8.77 3.67 -24.31
C LEU A 141 7.77 2.62 -24.76
N ASP A 142 8.27 1.40 -24.93
CA ASP A 142 7.48 0.21 -25.05
C ASP A 142 6.93 -0.19 -23.67
N ILE A 143 5.61 0.01 -23.52
CA ILE A 143 4.84 -0.29 -22.32
C ILE A 143 4.11 -1.63 -22.39
N THR A 144 4.30 -2.42 -23.46
CA THR A 144 3.56 -3.67 -23.69
C THR A 144 3.79 -4.69 -22.59
N CYS A 145 4.96 -4.68 -21.97
CA CYS A 145 5.31 -5.58 -20.87
C CYS A 145 5.73 -4.78 -19.64
N GLN A 146 5.04 -5.02 -18.52
CA GLN A 146 5.35 -4.43 -17.23
C GLN A 146 5.43 -5.50 -16.15
N ARG A 147 6.22 -5.26 -15.11
CA ARG A 147 6.30 -6.11 -13.92
C ARG A 147 5.72 -5.42 -12.71
N LEU A 148 5.09 -6.21 -11.83
CA LEU A 148 4.50 -5.76 -10.58
C LEU A 148 5.21 -6.44 -9.40
N ASP A 149 5.73 -5.63 -8.48
CA ASP A 149 6.32 -6.11 -7.23
C ASP A 149 6.02 -5.16 -6.07
N SER A 150 6.12 -5.67 -4.84
CA SER A 150 5.92 -4.93 -3.60
C SER A 150 7.26 -4.57 -2.95
N THR A 151 7.37 -3.37 -2.41
CA THR A 151 8.49 -2.98 -1.56
C THR A 151 8.02 -2.47 -0.21
N HIS A 152 8.73 -2.83 0.86
CA HIS A 152 8.41 -2.35 2.21
C HIS A 152 8.98 -0.96 2.43
N VAL A 153 8.13 -0.03 2.87
CA VAL A 153 8.52 1.35 3.17
C VAL A 153 8.42 1.59 4.67
N PHE A 154 9.57 1.86 5.29
CA PHE A 154 9.62 2.17 6.71
C PHE A 154 9.17 3.61 6.96
N SER A 155 8.22 3.77 7.88
CA SER A 155 7.96 5.08 8.46
C SER A 155 9.16 5.51 9.30
N HIS A 156 9.54 6.78 9.24
CA HIS A 156 10.58 7.38 10.08
C HIS A 156 10.07 7.62 11.53
N MET A 157 9.40 6.61 12.09
CA MET A 157 8.83 6.59 13.42
C MET A 157 9.65 5.69 14.35
N ALA A 158 9.61 5.98 15.64
CA ALA A 158 10.22 5.10 16.64
C ALA A 158 9.41 3.81 16.78
N SER A 159 10.07 2.65 16.83
CA SER A 159 9.42 1.38 17.10
C SER A 159 9.02 1.27 18.57
N PHE A 160 7.73 1.04 18.82
CA PHE A 160 7.18 0.88 20.17
C PHE A 160 6.71 -0.55 20.42
N GLY A 161 7.03 -1.07 21.60
CA GLY A 161 6.30 -2.20 22.17
C GLY A 161 4.96 -1.73 22.74
N ARG A 162 4.03 -2.67 22.95
CA ARG A 162 2.64 -2.38 23.37
C ARG A 162 2.52 -1.48 24.60
N THR A 163 3.30 -1.74 25.65
CA THR A 163 3.31 -0.91 26.86
C THR A 163 3.72 0.53 26.56
N LYS A 164 4.74 0.70 25.72
CA LYS A 164 5.25 2.01 25.33
C LYS A 164 4.27 2.75 24.41
N LEU A 165 3.63 2.05 23.48
CA LEU A 165 2.57 2.58 22.63
C LEU A 165 1.46 3.22 23.47
N MET A 166 0.89 2.45 24.41
CA MET A 166 -0.17 2.94 25.30
C MET A 166 0.32 4.11 26.17
N ALA A 167 1.51 4.00 26.75
CA ALA A 167 2.05 5.02 27.63
C ALA A 167 2.36 6.35 26.92
N VAL A 168 2.91 6.29 25.71
CA VAL A 168 3.21 7.46 24.88
C VAL A 168 1.91 8.12 24.42
N ALA A 169 0.90 7.33 24.03
CA ALA A 169 -0.41 7.87 23.66
C ALA A 169 -1.03 8.66 24.82
N ILE A 170 -1.05 8.08 26.04
CA ILE A 170 -1.53 8.77 27.25
C ILE A 170 -0.75 10.06 27.50
N LYS A 171 0.59 10.01 27.49
CA LYS A 171 1.43 11.18 27.71
C LYS A 171 1.16 12.30 26.70
N ARG A 172 0.99 11.97 25.41
CA ARG A 172 0.69 12.96 24.36
C ARG A 172 -0.66 13.62 24.57
N PHE A 173 -1.68 12.83 24.88
CA PHE A 173 -2.99 13.37 25.24
C PHE A 173 -2.91 14.28 26.47
N LEU A 174 -2.26 13.84 27.56
CA LEU A 174 -2.07 14.65 28.77
C LEU A 174 -1.30 15.95 28.51
N THR A 175 -0.31 15.92 27.62
CA THR A 175 0.41 17.12 27.20
C THR A 175 -0.52 18.09 26.48
N GLN A 176 -1.45 17.58 25.68
CA GLN A 176 -2.46 18.39 25.01
C GLN A 176 -3.49 18.95 25.99
N VAL A 177 -3.97 18.15 26.95
CA VAL A 177 -4.84 18.62 28.04
C VAL A 177 -4.14 19.75 28.79
N ARG A 178 -2.91 19.57 29.25
CA ARG A 178 -2.14 20.59 29.97
C ARG A 178 -1.97 21.91 29.18
N ARG A 179 -1.89 21.84 27.85
CA ARG A 179 -1.74 23.02 26.98
C ARG A 179 -3.03 23.80 26.77
N HIS A 180 -4.18 23.12 26.76
CA HIS A 180 -5.47 23.74 26.41
C HIS A 180 -6.39 23.94 27.62
N ASP A 181 -6.27 23.10 28.64
CA ASP A 181 -7.03 23.19 29.88
C ASP A 181 -6.17 22.72 31.07
N HIS A 182 -5.51 23.68 31.70
CA HIS A 182 -4.61 23.41 32.81
C HIS A 182 -5.37 22.97 34.07
N GLU A 183 -6.61 23.42 34.27
CA GLU A 183 -7.42 23.06 35.44
C GLU A 183 -7.87 21.60 35.38
N LEU A 184 -8.31 21.14 34.21
CA LEU A 184 -8.61 19.72 33.96
C LEU A 184 -7.38 18.84 34.18
N TYR A 185 -6.20 19.31 33.77
CA TYR A 185 -4.95 18.59 34.02
C TYR A 185 -4.64 18.53 35.52
N THR A 186 -4.70 19.63 36.27
CA THR A 186 -4.40 19.63 37.71
C THR A 186 -5.40 18.85 38.56
N ALA A 187 -6.64 18.70 38.08
CA ALA A 187 -7.66 17.87 38.70
C ALA A 187 -7.37 16.35 38.61
N LEU A 188 -6.41 15.92 37.78
CA LEU A 188 -5.99 14.52 37.71
C LEU A 188 -5.19 14.12 38.96
N PRO A 189 -5.33 12.86 39.45
CA PRO A 189 -4.57 12.37 40.59
C PRO A 189 -3.06 12.61 40.44
N GLU A 190 -2.42 13.07 41.50
CA GLU A 190 -0.99 13.44 41.45
C GLU A 190 -0.10 12.24 41.09
N GLU A 191 -0.38 11.06 41.63
CA GLU A 191 0.34 9.82 41.30
C GLU A 191 0.23 9.47 39.82
N PHE A 192 -0.94 9.70 39.22
CA PHE A 192 -1.18 9.47 37.79
C PHE A 192 -0.37 10.44 36.95
N ARG A 193 -0.38 11.74 37.29
CA ARG A 193 0.42 12.76 36.59
C ARG A 193 1.92 12.45 36.64
N ARG A 194 2.44 12.12 37.82
CA ARG A 194 3.87 11.78 38.01
C ARG A 194 4.31 10.55 37.21
N ARG A 195 3.41 9.58 36.97
CA ARG A 195 3.70 8.37 36.16
C ARG A 195 4.02 8.69 34.71
N TYR A 196 3.36 9.69 34.12
CA TYR A 196 3.48 10.07 32.70
C TYR A 196 4.33 11.34 32.46
N GLU A 197 4.84 11.95 33.53
CA GLU A 197 5.75 13.09 33.49
C GLU A 197 7.12 12.79 32.82
N PRO A 198 7.79 11.64 33.09
CA PRO A 198 9.12 11.33 32.52
C PRO A 198 9.15 11.31 30.99
N ALA A 199 10.33 11.49 30.38
CA ALA A 199 10.50 11.48 28.93
C ALA A 199 9.96 10.18 28.28
N GLU A 200 9.56 10.24 27.00
CA GLU A 200 8.99 9.07 26.30
C GLU A 200 9.92 7.83 26.32
N SER A 201 11.24 8.04 26.35
CA SER A 201 12.25 6.98 26.46
C SER A 201 12.31 6.31 27.84
N GLN A 202 11.82 6.98 28.88
CA GLN A 202 11.89 6.54 30.27
C GLN A 202 10.57 5.94 30.79
N LEU A 203 9.48 6.06 30.03
CA LEU A 203 8.18 5.49 30.42
C LEU A 203 8.27 3.96 30.52
N PHE A 204 8.00 3.44 31.72
CA PHE A 204 8.02 2.01 32.04
C PHE A 204 9.35 1.30 31.71
N SER A 205 10.47 2.03 31.65
CA SER A 205 11.82 1.48 31.36
C SER A 205 12.43 0.67 32.51
N ALA A 206 11.86 0.77 33.72
CA ALA A 206 12.35 0.08 34.91
C ALA A 206 12.00 -1.43 34.94
N ALA A 207 11.08 -1.90 34.09
CA ALA A 207 10.65 -3.29 34.04
C ALA A 207 11.68 -4.18 33.31
N LYS A 208 12.49 -4.93 34.08
CA LYS A 208 13.58 -5.77 33.55
C LYS A 208 13.16 -7.23 33.34
N ASP A 209 12.26 -7.75 34.15
CA ASP A 209 11.78 -9.15 34.10
C ASP A 209 10.43 -9.28 33.37
N ALA A 210 10.03 -10.52 33.05
CA ALA A 210 8.79 -10.79 32.31
C ALA A 210 7.54 -10.38 33.09
N GLU A 211 7.51 -10.64 34.40
CA GLU A 211 6.37 -10.33 35.27
C GLU A 211 6.17 -8.82 35.45
N SER A 212 7.24 -8.04 35.66
CA SER A 212 7.17 -6.57 35.74
C SER A 212 6.76 -5.95 34.41
N ARG A 213 7.18 -6.52 33.27
CA ARG A 213 6.70 -6.09 31.94
C ARG A 213 5.22 -6.37 31.76
N GLN A 214 4.73 -7.52 32.20
CA GLN A 214 3.30 -7.85 32.14
C GLN A 214 2.48 -6.93 33.04
N ARG A 215 2.92 -6.69 34.29
CA ARG A 215 2.26 -5.76 35.22
C ARG A 215 2.23 -4.34 34.67
N SER A 216 3.33 -3.86 34.11
CA SER A 216 3.43 -2.54 33.50
C SER A 216 2.50 -2.41 32.28
N ARG A 217 2.38 -3.47 31.48
CA ARG A 217 1.46 -3.53 30.34
C ARG A 217 0.01 -3.45 30.79
N GLN A 218 -0.34 -4.20 31.84
CA GLN A 218 -1.67 -4.19 32.43
C GLN A 218 -2.00 -2.81 33.00
N GLN A 219 -1.09 -2.21 33.77
CA GLN A 219 -1.27 -0.85 34.30
C GLN A 219 -1.48 0.17 33.18
N ALA A 220 -0.69 0.13 32.11
CA ALA A 220 -0.85 1.05 30.99
C ALA A 220 -2.19 0.85 30.25
N ALA A 221 -2.71 -0.38 30.18
CA ALA A 221 -4.01 -0.67 29.58
C ALA A 221 -5.18 -0.16 30.44
N GLU A 222 -5.09 -0.33 31.76
CA GLU A 222 -6.08 0.20 32.72
C GLU A 222 -6.08 1.72 32.75
N ASP A 223 -4.89 2.32 32.76
CA ASP A 223 -4.72 3.77 32.66
C ASP A 223 -5.29 4.33 31.37
N LEU A 224 -5.11 3.61 30.24
CA LEU A 224 -5.64 3.99 28.95
C LEU A 224 -7.17 4.07 28.98
N LEU A 225 -7.83 3.02 29.48
CA LEU A 225 -9.29 3.02 29.63
C LEU A 225 -9.75 4.13 30.57
N TRP A 226 -9.08 4.30 31.71
CA TRP A 226 -9.43 5.31 32.69
C TRP A 226 -9.39 6.72 32.11
N VAL A 227 -8.36 7.05 31.31
CA VAL A 227 -8.28 8.35 30.62
C VAL A 227 -9.41 8.49 29.59
N ILE A 228 -9.69 7.46 28.81
CA ILE A 228 -10.78 7.49 27.81
C ILE A 228 -12.12 7.79 28.49
N GLU A 229 -12.46 7.06 29.56
CA GLU A 229 -13.69 7.23 30.32
C GLU A 229 -13.76 8.60 31.01
N ARG A 230 -12.65 9.05 31.61
CA ARG A 230 -12.58 10.33 32.33
C ARG A 230 -12.90 11.52 31.43
N PHE A 231 -12.45 11.49 30.17
CA PHE A 231 -12.59 12.58 29.21
C PHE A 231 -13.73 12.35 28.18
N ALA A 232 -14.48 11.25 28.30
CA ALA A 232 -15.56 10.90 27.35
C ALA A 232 -16.64 12.00 27.24
N ASN A 233 -16.91 12.73 28.31
CA ASN A 233 -17.91 13.80 28.34
C ASN A 233 -17.33 15.20 28.08
N CYS A 234 -16.04 15.30 27.69
CA CYS A 234 -15.38 16.56 27.40
C CYS A 234 -15.29 16.77 25.88
N ALA A 235 -16.30 17.40 25.27
CA ALA A 235 -16.36 17.62 23.82
C ALA A 235 -15.08 18.29 23.24
N ASP A 236 -14.52 19.26 23.96
CA ASP A 236 -13.30 19.97 23.57
C ASP A 236 -12.04 19.09 23.50
N MET A 237 -12.07 17.93 24.16
CA MET A 237 -10.95 16.98 24.21
C MET A 237 -11.19 15.78 23.30
N THR A 238 -12.41 15.29 23.20
CA THR A 238 -12.76 14.09 22.41
C THR A 238 -12.55 14.30 20.90
N GLY A 239 -12.74 15.52 20.39
CA GLY A 239 -12.52 15.85 18.98
C GLY A 239 -11.05 15.80 18.53
N ARG A 240 -10.10 15.78 19.47
CA ARG A 240 -8.67 15.91 19.18
C ARG A 240 -8.07 14.60 18.66
N SER A 241 -7.10 14.71 17.75
CA SER A 241 -6.39 13.56 17.18
C SER A 241 -5.72 12.68 18.25
N THR A 242 -5.18 13.27 19.32
CA THR A 242 -4.56 12.49 20.40
C THR A 242 -5.58 11.68 21.21
N TYR A 243 -6.80 12.17 21.42
CA TYR A 243 -7.86 11.40 22.08
C TYR A 243 -8.35 10.27 21.17
N LYS A 244 -8.58 10.56 19.89
CA LYS A 244 -8.92 9.54 18.89
C LYS A 244 -7.88 8.42 18.86
N ALA A 245 -6.58 8.76 18.92
CA ALA A 245 -5.51 7.77 19.00
C ALA A 245 -5.61 6.88 20.26
N LEU A 246 -5.98 7.42 21.43
CA LEU A 246 -6.21 6.59 22.64
C LEU A 246 -7.30 5.56 22.40
N VAL A 247 -8.44 6.00 21.86
CA VAL A 247 -9.59 5.14 21.58
C VAL A 247 -9.23 4.05 20.56
N THR A 248 -8.56 4.42 19.47
CA THR A 248 -8.09 3.48 18.44
C THR A 248 -7.16 2.44 19.05
N ILE A 249 -6.12 2.87 19.78
CA ILE A 249 -5.17 1.95 20.43
C ILE A 249 -5.89 1.02 21.40
N PHE A 250 -6.82 1.53 22.21
CA PHE A 250 -7.56 0.70 23.15
C PHE A 250 -8.39 -0.36 22.42
N SER A 251 -9.17 0.04 21.40
CA SER A 251 -10.02 -0.88 20.63
C SER A 251 -9.21 -1.98 19.91
N GLN A 252 -8.01 -1.65 19.45
CA GLN A 252 -7.12 -2.59 18.75
C GLN A 252 -6.37 -3.50 19.73
N GLN A 253 -5.86 -2.96 20.83
CA GLN A 253 -4.91 -3.65 21.72
C GLN A 253 -5.57 -4.32 22.93
N CYS A 254 -6.76 -3.88 23.34
CA CYS A 254 -7.40 -4.26 24.58
C CYS A 254 -8.86 -4.70 24.36
N GLU A 255 -9.39 -5.44 25.32
CA GLU A 255 -10.80 -5.81 25.42
C GLU A 255 -11.24 -5.73 26.88
N VAL A 256 -12.53 -5.54 27.13
CA VAL A 256 -13.07 -5.55 28.50
C VAL A 256 -13.80 -6.87 28.72
N SER A 257 -13.27 -7.71 29.59
CA SER A 257 -13.85 -9.01 29.94
C SER A 257 -14.17 -9.05 31.44
N ALA A 258 -15.42 -9.35 31.79
CA ALA A 258 -15.91 -9.37 33.18
C ALA A 258 -15.58 -8.09 33.99
N GLY A 259 -15.64 -6.91 33.33
CA GLY A 259 -15.34 -5.62 33.96
C GLY A 259 -13.85 -5.34 34.19
N LYS A 260 -12.95 -6.16 33.64
CA LYS A 260 -11.50 -5.96 33.69
C LYS A 260 -10.94 -5.76 32.29
N VAL A 261 -9.97 -4.86 32.18
CA VAL A 261 -9.21 -4.67 30.93
C VAL A 261 -8.30 -5.87 30.74
N VAL A 262 -8.38 -6.50 29.58
CA VAL A 262 -7.50 -7.59 29.15
C VAL A 262 -6.78 -7.16 27.89
N VAL A 263 -5.48 -7.35 27.85
CA VAL A 263 -4.67 -7.05 26.67
C VAL A 263 -4.75 -8.23 25.70
N LYS A 264 -5.23 -8.00 24.47
CA LYS A 264 -5.46 -9.07 23.47
C LYS A 264 -4.18 -9.85 23.20
N ALA A 265 -4.26 -11.17 23.00
CA ALA A 265 -3.08 -11.99 22.70
C ALA A 265 -2.49 -11.69 21.31
N LYS A 266 -3.35 -11.47 20.30
CA LYS A 266 -3.00 -11.09 18.93
C LYS A 266 -3.81 -9.86 18.52
N THR A 267 -3.17 -8.94 17.82
CA THR A 267 -3.76 -7.66 17.39
C THR A 267 -4.07 -7.61 15.90
N GLY A 268 -3.58 -8.59 15.12
CA GLY A 268 -3.54 -8.50 13.67
C GLY A 268 -2.41 -7.58 13.17
N GLY A 269 -2.22 -7.54 11.86
CA GLY A 269 -1.28 -6.61 11.21
C GLY A 269 -1.83 -5.19 11.12
N ASP A 270 -3.14 -5.05 10.91
CA ASP A 270 -3.87 -3.77 10.89
C ASP A 270 -4.08 -3.22 12.31
N CYS A 271 -2.98 -2.74 12.91
CA CYS A 271 -3.04 -2.03 14.17
C CYS A 271 -2.03 -0.89 14.21
N MET A 272 -2.40 0.20 14.89
CA MET A 272 -1.57 1.39 15.03
C MET A 272 -0.28 1.05 15.78
N GLN A 273 0.86 1.30 15.14
CA GLN A 273 2.18 1.05 15.74
C GLN A 273 2.72 2.25 16.52
N ASN A 274 2.39 3.48 16.09
CA ASN A 274 2.88 4.70 16.73
C ASN A 274 1.87 5.85 16.55
N PRO A 275 1.51 6.60 17.61
CA PRO A 275 0.61 7.76 17.47
C PRO A 275 1.20 8.92 16.65
N SER A 276 2.52 8.91 16.35
CA SER A 276 3.14 9.88 15.43
C SER A 276 2.75 9.66 13.98
N ASP A 277 2.48 8.41 13.62
CA ASP A 277 2.12 7.98 12.28
C ASP A 277 0.98 6.96 12.39
N PRO A 278 -0.25 7.43 12.55
CA PRO A 278 -1.39 6.60 12.95
C PRO A 278 -1.81 5.59 11.88
N THR A 279 -1.41 5.81 10.63
CA THR A 279 -1.73 4.96 9.47
C THR A 279 -0.69 3.88 9.21
N ALA A 280 0.47 3.93 9.88
CA ALA A 280 1.48 2.89 9.75
C ALA A 280 1.07 1.62 10.51
N THR A 281 1.03 0.51 9.77
CA THR A 281 0.59 -0.81 10.25
C THR A 281 1.80 -1.75 10.40
N TYR A 282 1.54 -3.05 10.49
CA TYR A 282 2.55 -4.07 10.75
C TYR A 282 2.37 -5.28 9.86
N ASP A 283 3.45 -5.67 9.18
CA ASP A 283 3.59 -6.98 8.55
C ASP A 283 4.41 -7.94 9.44
N ALA A 284 4.00 -9.20 9.47
CA ALA A 284 4.65 -10.22 10.30
C ALA A 284 6.06 -10.58 9.83
N HIS A 285 6.37 -10.41 8.54
CA HIS A 285 7.66 -10.77 7.93
C HIS A 285 8.55 -9.54 7.75
N LYS A 286 7.99 -8.43 7.26
CA LYS A 286 8.68 -7.18 6.88
C LYS A 286 8.75 -6.15 8.02
N GLY A 287 7.81 -6.21 8.98
CA GLY A 287 7.79 -5.37 10.17
C GLY A 287 6.86 -4.16 10.08
N GLN A 288 7.13 -3.12 10.87
CA GLN A 288 6.28 -1.93 10.97
C GLN A 288 6.51 -0.98 9.79
N GLY A 289 5.44 -0.38 9.26
CA GLY A 289 5.53 0.62 8.19
C GLY A 289 4.39 0.53 7.19
N TYR A 290 4.75 0.71 5.93
CA TYR A 290 3.90 0.68 4.75
C TYR A 290 4.48 -0.31 3.74
N GLN A 291 3.72 -0.56 2.70
CA GLN A 291 4.25 -1.16 1.48
C GLN A 291 3.84 -0.32 0.29
N VAL A 292 4.61 -0.39 -0.79
CA VAL A 292 4.27 0.24 -2.06
C VAL A 292 4.32 -0.84 -3.12
N GLN A 293 3.26 -0.91 -3.91
CA GLN A 293 3.18 -1.77 -5.08
C GLN A 293 3.65 -0.96 -6.27
N ILE A 294 4.62 -1.48 -7.01
CA ILE A 294 5.33 -0.75 -8.06
C ILE A 294 5.15 -1.51 -9.37
N ALA A 295 4.60 -0.82 -10.37
CA ALA A 295 4.64 -1.26 -11.76
C ALA A 295 5.81 -0.62 -12.47
N GLU A 296 6.59 -1.41 -13.21
CA GLU A 296 7.75 -0.93 -13.97
C GLU A 296 7.74 -1.54 -15.37
N THR A 297 8.08 -0.77 -16.40
CA THR A 297 8.34 -1.30 -17.74
C THR A 297 9.49 -2.31 -17.70
N CYS A 298 9.41 -3.35 -18.52
CA CYS A 298 10.46 -4.36 -18.60
C CYS A 298 10.77 -4.85 -20.02
N SER A 299 10.34 -4.10 -21.04
CA SER A 299 10.68 -4.41 -22.43
C SER A 299 12.18 -4.23 -22.69
N PRO A 300 12.89 -5.23 -23.25
CA PRO A 300 14.32 -5.13 -23.54
C PRO A 300 14.66 -4.09 -24.62
N GLU A 301 13.67 -3.64 -25.41
CA GLU A 301 13.84 -2.63 -26.45
C GLU A 301 13.95 -1.21 -25.88
N ASN A 302 13.55 -1.00 -24.63
CA ASN A 302 13.67 0.30 -23.96
C ASN A 302 15.12 0.58 -23.54
N GLU A 303 15.65 1.75 -23.90
CA GLU A 303 16.96 2.20 -23.42
C GLU A 303 16.97 2.41 -21.89
N VAL A 304 15.82 2.82 -21.32
CA VAL A 304 15.61 3.02 -19.89
C VAL A 304 14.24 2.46 -19.49
N GLN A 305 14.16 1.85 -18.31
CA GLN A 305 12.87 1.45 -17.74
C GLN A 305 12.33 2.54 -16.83
N LEU A 306 11.01 2.69 -16.81
CA LEU A 306 10.33 3.62 -15.93
C LEU A 306 9.36 2.90 -15.01
N ILE A 307 9.29 3.39 -13.78
CA ILE A 307 8.19 3.08 -12.87
C ILE A 307 6.95 3.79 -13.42
N THR A 308 5.95 3.01 -13.82
CA THR A 308 4.70 3.46 -14.47
C THR A 308 3.54 3.59 -13.49
N GLY A 309 3.61 2.88 -12.37
CA GLY A 309 2.59 2.89 -11.33
C GLY A 309 3.21 2.74 -9.95
N ALA A 310 2.65 3.45 -8.98
CA ALA A 310 3.07 3.39 -7.60
C ALA A 310 1.83 3.51 -6.70
N LEU A 311 1.53 2.44 -5.97
CA LEU A 311 0.36 2.34 -5.10
C LEU A 311 0.81 2.12 -3.65
N PRO A 312 0.90 3.19 -2.85
CA PRO A 312 1.17 3.10 -1.42
C PRO A 312 -0.01 2.47 -0.68
N GLN A 313 0.29 1.50 0.20
CA GLN A 313 -0.67 0.76 0.98
C GLN A 313 -0.17 0.54 2.41
N SER A 314 -1.08 0.15 3.30
CA SER A 314 -0.69 -0.31 4.63
C SER A 314 0.13 -1.59 4.52
N ALA A 315 1.11 -1.80 5.40
CA ALA A 315 1.90 -3.03 5.44
C ALA A 315 1.08 -4.31 5.73
N ALA A 316 -0.16 -4.17 6.19
CA ALA A 316 -1.03 -5.29 6.50
C ALA A 316 -1.86 -5.79 5.28
N GLU A 317 -1.85 -5.04 4.18
CA GLU A 317 -2.60 -5.40 2.97
C GLU A 317 -1.95 -6.60 2.27
N PRO A 318 -2.74 -7.56 1.76
CA PRO A 318 -2.21 -8.67 0.98
C PRO A 318 -1.81 -8.20 -0.43
N ASP A 319 -0.64 -8.67 -0.90
CA ASP A 319 -0.11 -8.34 -2.24
C ASP A 319 -1.10 -8.65 -3.38
N GLY A 320 -1.81 -9.78 -3.30
CA GLY A 320 -2.83 -10.15 -4.29
C GLY A 320 -3.97 -9.14 -4.42
N GLY A 321 -4.27 -8.34 -3.40
CA GLY A 321 -5.30 -7.30 -3.45
C GLY A 321 -4.91 -6.07 -4.27
N ALA A 322 -3.64 -5.95 -4.69
CA ALA A 322 -3.12 -4.77 -5.36
C ALA A 322 -3.25 -4.80 -6.89
N VAL A 323 -3.48 -5.96 -7.51
CA VAL A 323 -3.51 -6.09 -8.98
C VAL A 323 -4.59 -5.20 -9.59
N VAL A 324 -5.83 -5.29 -9.10
CA VAL A 324 -6.95 -4.52 -9.66
C VAL A 324 -6.74 -3.01 -9.50
N PRO A 325 -6.42 -2.48 -8.30
CA PRO A 325 -6.10 -1.06 -8.14
C PRO A 325 -4.95 -0.58 -9.04
N MET A 326 -3.89 -1.40 -9.21
CA MET A 326 -2.77 -1.06 -10.09
C MET A 326 -3.20 -0.96 -11.55
N LEU A 327 -4.00 -1.91 -12.04
CA LEU A 327 -4.53 -1.86 -13.40
C LEU A 327 -5.45 -0.67 -13.63
N ASP A 328 -6.25 -0.27 -12.63
CA ASP A 328 -7.09 0.91 -12.71
C ASP A 328 -6.25 2.19 -12.82
N GLN A 329 -5.19 2.34 -11.99
CA GLN A 329 -4.24 3.46 -12.09
C GLN A 329 -3.54 3.52 -13.46
N LEU A 330 -3.07 2.39 -13.97
CA LEU A 330 -2.42 2.32 -15.28
C LEU A 330 -3.39 2.61 -16.43
N THR A 331 -4.67 2.27 -16.27
CA THR A 331 -5.73 2.62 -17.23
C THR A 331 -5.95 4.14 -17.26
N GLU A 332 -6.04 4.78 -16.10
CA GLU A 332 -6.23 6.23 -15.98
C GLU A 332 -5.04 7.01 -16.59
N SER A 333 -3.83 6.52 -16.36
CA SER A 333 -2.59 7.09 -16.92
C SER A 333 -2.35 6.73 -18.39
N LYS A 334 -3.21 5.90 -19.01
CA LYS A 334 -3.03 5.36 -20.38
C LYS A 334 -1.71 4.61 -20.59
N LEU A 335 -1.23 3.97 -19.52
CA LEU A 335 0.00 3.16 -19.49
C LEU A 335 -0.34 1.68 -19.25
N LEU A 336 -1.50 1.21 -19.68
CA LEU A 336 -1.92 -0.18 -19.49
C LEU A 336 -1.09 -1.13 -20.39
N PRO A 337 -0.44 -2.17 -19.82
CA PRO A 337 0.36 -3.12 -20.60
C PRO A 337 -0.51 -4.18 -21.29
N GLU A 338 0.07 -4.88 -22.26
CA GLU A 338 -0.51 -6.10 -22.83
C GLU A 338 -0.26 -7.31 -21.91
N ALA A 339 0.92 -7.36 -21.28
CA ALA A 339 1.31 -8.41 -20.33
C ALA A 339 1.83 -7.81 -19.02
N MET A 340 1.35 -8.35 -17.90
CA MET A 340 1.82 -8.00 -16.56
C MET A 340 2.46 -9.21 -15.89
N LEU A 341 3.77 -9.11 -15.61
CA LEU A 341 4.55 -10.14 -14.93
C LEU A 341 4.49 -9.90 -13.42
N ALA A 342 4.12 -10.93 -12.66
CA ALA A 342 4.03 -10.81 -11.21
C ALA A 342 4.42 -12.11 -10.49
N ASP A 343 4.72 -11.99 -9.20
CA ASP A 343 4.99 -13.15 -8.35
C ASP A 343 3.74 -14.01 -8.11
N THR A 344 3.97 -15.23 -7.60
CA THR A 344 2.92 -16.22 -7.29
C THR A 344 1.77 -15.66 -6.43
N LEU A 345 2.04 -14.70 -5.54
CA LEU A 345 1.03 -14.12 -4.66
C LEU A 345 -0.01 -13.26 -5.42
N TYR A 346 0.31 -12.80 -6.63
CA TYR A 346 -0.59 -12.00 -7.45
C TYR A 346 -1.46 -12.86 -8.38
N GLY A 347 -1.07 -14.11 -8.65
CA GLY A 347 -1.68 -15.03 -9.62
C GLY A 347 -2.99 -15.71 -9.20
N GLY A 348 -3.83 -15.06 -8.39
CA GLY A 348 -5.13 -15.62 -8.01
C GLY A 348 -6.14 -15.61 -9.16
N ASP A 349 -7.04 -16.61 -9.23
CA ASP A 349 -8.04 -16.73 -10.29
C ASP A 349 -8.86 -15.44 -10.52
N GLU A 350 -9.25 -14.78 -9.42
CA GLU A 350 -9.99 -13.51 -9.46
C GLU A 350 -9.17 -12.39 -10.14
N ASN A 351 -7.87 -12.33 -9.88
CA ASN A 351 -6.97 -11.34 -10.48
C ASN A 351 -6.74 -11.61 -11.96
N VAL A 352 -6.60 -12.89 -12.35
CA VAL A 352 -6.45 -13.29 -13.76
C VAL A 352 -7.67 -12.88 -14.56
N GLN A 353 -8.87 -13.17 -14.06
CA GLN A 353 -10.13 -12.76 -14.73
C GLN A 353 -10.29 -11.25 -14.80
N ALA A 354 -9.91 -10.53 -13.73
CA ALA A 354 -9.98 -9.07 -13.69
C ALA A 354 -8.99 -8.40 -14.66
N ALA A 355 -7.80 -8.99 -14.84
CA ALA A 355 -6.81 -8.55 -15.81
C ALA A 355 -7.28 -8.82 -17.25
N GLU A 356 -7.80 -10.02 -17.52
CA GLU A 356 -8.32 -10.39 -18.84
C GLU A 356 -9.48 -9.48 -19.28
N THR A 357 -10.37 -9.11 -18.34
CA THR A 357 -11.46 -8.16 -18.60
C THR A 357 -10.96 -6.79 -19.06
N ARG A 358 -9.75 -6.39 -18.66
CA ARG A 358 -9.07 -5.15 -19.05
C ARG A 358 -8.16 -5.33 -20.27
N GLY A 359 -8.07 -6.54 -20.83
CA GLY A 359 -7.21 -6.86 -21.97
C GLY A 359 -5.74 -7.09 -21.60
N VAL A 360 -5.45 -7.39 -20.34
CA VAL A 360 -4.08 -7.63 -19.83
C VAL A 360 -3.88 -9.11 -19.53
N GLU A 361 -2.81 -9.69 -20.05
CA GLU A 361 -2.36 -11.04 -19.69
C GLU A 361 -1.56 -10.99 -18.37
N LEU A 362 -2.15 -11.47 -17.27
CA LEU A 362 -1.43 -11.62 -16.01
C LEU A 362 -0.64 -12.92 -15.99
N VAL A 363 0.69 -12.81 -16.00
CA VAL A 363 1.60 -13.95 -15.98
C VAL A 363 2.21 -14.08 -14.58
N ALA A 364 1.79 -15.10 -13.85
CA ALA A 364 2.31 -15.42 -12.53
C ALA A 364 2.55 -16.93 -12.37
N PRO A 365 3.59 -17.37 -11.63
CA PRO A 365 3.79 -18.79 -11.36
C PRO A 365 2.67 -19.35 -10.49
N ILE A 366 2.26 -20.60 -10.75
CA ILE A 366 1.17 -21.26 -10.01
C ILE A 366 1.63 -21.59 -8.57
N PRO A 367 0.84 -21.25 -7.54
CA PRO A 367 1.15 -21.63 -6.16
C PRO A 367 1.10 -23.16 -5.95
N GLY A 368 2.21 -23.75 -5.53
CA GLY A 368 2.28 -25.17 -5.16
C GLY A 368 3.60 -25.83 -5.56
N CYS A 369 3.85 -27.05 -5.07
CA CYS A 369 4.86 -27.92 -5.67
C CYS A 369 4.40 -28.27 -7.09
N GLU A 370 5.34 -28.35 -8.04
CA GLU A 370 5.09 -29.03 -9.31
C GLU A 370 4.40 -30.37 -9.00
N PRO A 371 3.20 -30.62 -9.56
CA PRO A 371 2.63 -31.95 -9.43
C PRO A 371 3.63 -32.91 -10.07
N GLU A 372 4.14 -33.88 -9.31
CA GLU A 372 4.73 -35.09 -9.87
C GLU A 372 3.60 -35.80 -10.61
N ILE A 373 3.32 -35.37 -11.84
CA ILE A 373 2.37 -36.04 -12.72
C ILE A 373 3.08 -37.33 -13.14
N ASP A 374 2.86 -38.41 -12.39
CA ASP A 374 3.09 -39.74 -12.91
C ASP A 374 2.11 -39.92 -14.07
N PRO A 375 2.57 -40.04 -15.33
CA PRO A 375 1.69 -40.15 -16.50
C PRO A 375 0.85 -41.43 -16.50
N THR A 376 1.07 -42.33 -15.52
CA THR A 376 0.26 -43.54 -15.31
C THR A 376 -0.83 -43.37 -14.23
N ALA A 377 -0.79 -42.30 -13.43
CA ALA A 377 -1.79 -42.00 -12.40
C ALA A 377 -3.07 -41.43 -13.02
N ARG A 378 -4.23 -41.97 -12.63
CA ARG A 378 -5.54 -41.51 -13.09
C ARG A 378 -6.02 -40.38 -12.20
N THR A 379 -6.42 -39.26 -12.79
CA THR A 379 -6.93 -38.10 -12.06
C THR A 379 -8.46 -38.08 -12.07
N LEU A 380 -9.05 -37.11 -11.37
CA LEU A 380 -10.51 -36.89 -11.37
C LEU A 380 -11.05 -36.63 -12.79
N ASP A 381 -10.23 -36.12 -13.71
CA ASP A 381 -10.60 -35.82 -15.10
C ASP A 381 -10.78 -37.07 -15.99
N ASP A 382 -10.30 -38.23 -15.56
CA ASP A 382 -10.48 -39.49 -16.30
C ASP A 382 -11.88 -40.13 -16.10
N PHE A 383 -12.72 -39.56 -15.24
CA PHE A 383 -14.07 -40.05 -14.95
C PHE A 383 -15.09 -39.46 -15.94
N ALA A 384 -15.95 -40.31 -16.51
CA ALA A 384 -17.02 -39.85 -17.41
C ALA A 384 -18.16 -39.23 -16.60
N VAL A 385 -18.59 -38.03 -16.99
CA VAL A 385 -19.60 -37.23 -16.27
C VAL A 385 -20.66 -36.74 -17.25
N ASP A 386 -21.92 -36.75 -16.81
CA ASP A 386 -23.01 -36.07 -17.52
C ASP A 386 -22.82 -34.55 -17.37
N GLU A 387 -22.44 -33.89 -18.47
CA GLU A 387 -22.19 -32.45 -18.55
C GLU A 387 -23.38 -31.59 -18.10
N ARG A 388 -24.61 -32.13 -18.14
CA ARG A 388 -25.83 -31.41 -17.77
C ARG A 388 -26.17 -31.52 -16.29
N THR A 389 -25.79 -32.62 -15.63
CA THR A 389 -26.12 -32.87 -14.21
C THR A 389 -24.90 -32.83 -13.29
N GLY A 390 -23.69 -32.80 -13.85
CA GLY A 390 -22.43 -32.85 -13.10
C GLY A 390 -22.25 -34.15 -12.32
N ARG A 391 -22.96 -35.21 -12.70
CA ARG A 391 -22.91 -36.52 -12.04
C ARG A 391 -21.95 -37.44 -12.77
N VAL A 392 -21.07 -38.09 -12.01
CA VAL A 392 -20.16 -39.09 -12.53
C VAL A 392 -20.95 -40.33 -12.97
N GLU A 393 -20.92 -40.63 -14.27
CA GLU A 393 -21.63 -41.74 -14.89
C GLU A 393 -20.78 -43.00 -14.94
N ALA A 394 -19.47 -42.88 -15.16
CA ALA A 394 -18.58 -44.03 -15.22
C ALA A 394 -17.16 -43.71 -14.75
N CYS A 395 -16.51 -44.71 -14.15
CA CYS A 395 -15.07 -44.67 -13.89
C CYS A 395 -14.25 -44.83 -15.20
N PRO A 396 -12.92 -44.63 -15.17
CA PRO A 396 -12.05 -44.77 -16.36
C PRO A 396 -12.10 -46.16 -17.03
N GLN A 397 -12.64 -47.18 -16.34
CA GLN A 397 -12.84 -48.54 -16.85
C GLN A 397 -14.29 -48.79 -17.33
N GLY A 398 -15.15 -47.77 -17.33
CA GLY A 398 -16.54 -47.86 -17.82
C GLY A 398 -17.55 -48.40 -16.80
N HIS A 399 -17.20 -48.51 -15.51
CA HIS A 399 -18.13 -49.00 -14.49
C HIS A 399 -18.90 -47.86 -13.81
N THR A 400 -20.21 -48.06 -13.63
CA THR A 400 -21.11 -47.09 -13.00
C THR A 400 -20.97 -47.10 -11.47
N PRO A 401 -20.91 -45.93 -10.82
CA PRO A 401 -20.91 -45.84 -9.35
C PRO A 401 -22.19 -46.38 -8.71
N LEU A 402 -22.07 -46.92 -7.49
CA LEU A 402 -23.22 -47.35 -6.68
C LEU A 402 -23.94 -46.16 -6.05
N VAL A 403 -23.18 -45.16 -5.61
CA VAL A 403 -23.71 -43.96 -4.97
C VAL A 403 -22.95 -42.74 -5.49
N VAL A 404 -23.70 -41.71 -5.89
CA VAL A 404 -23.18 -40.37 -6.19
C VAL A 404 -24.00 -39.38 -5.39
N GLU A 405 -23.45 -38.95 -4.27
CA GLU A 405 -24.05 -37.99 -3.36
C GLU A 405 -23.33 -36.65 -3.51
N ARG A 406 -24.09 -35.58 -3.75
CA ARG A 406 -23.56 -34.21 -3.82
C ARG A 406 -24.15 -33.40 -2.68
N ASP A 407 -23.28 -32.89 -1.82
CA ASP A 407 -23.64 -31.94 -0.77
C ASP A 407 -23.50 -30.52 -1.34
N LYS A 408 -24.64 -29.81 -1.45
CA LYS A 408 -24.68 -28.45 -2.00
C LYS A 408 -24.22 -27.38 -1.01
N GLU A 409 -24.27 -27.64 0.30
CA GLU A 409 -23.82 -26.68 1.32
C GLU A 409 -22.31 -26.79 1.56
N ALA A 410 -21.77 -28.01 1.52
CA ALA A 410 -20.33 -28.25 1.66
C ALA A 410 -19.54 -28.17 0.34
N GLY A 411 -20.21 -28.18 -0.82
CA GLY A 411 -19.57 -28.16 -2.14
C GLY A 411 -18.73 -29.42 -2.40
N THR A 412 -19.12 -30.56 -1.83
CA THR A 412 -18.41 -31.84 -1.92
C THR A 412 -19.26 -32.89 -2.63
N THR A 413 -18.60 -33.71 -3.44
CA THR A 413 -19.22 -34.85 -4.09
C THR A 413 -18.54 -36.13 -3.61
N ARG A 414 -19.36 -37.07 -3.15
CA ARG A 414 -18.94 -38.40 -2.70
C ARG A 414 -19.39 -39.45 -3.71
N ILE A 415 -18.44 -40.28 -4.13
CA ILE A 415 -18.65 -41.41 -5.02
C ILE A 415 -18.35 -42.70 -4.25
N GLU A 416 -19.27 -43.66 -4.29
CA GLU A 416 -19.05 -45.02 -3.78
C GLU A 416 -19.12 -46.03 -4.94
N MET A 417 -18.12 -46.89 -5.04
CA MET A 417 -18.02 -47.94 -6.05
C MET A 417 -18.22 -49.33 -5.46
N ALA A 418 -18.72 -50.25 -6.29
CA ALA A 418 -18.90 -51.65 -5.92
C ALA A 418 -17.56 -52.32 -5.55
N PRO A 419 -17.47 -52.98 -4.38
CA PRO A 419 -16.26 -53.69 -3.96
C PRO A 419 -15.77 -54.75 -4.95
N GLU A 420 -16.69 -55.40 -5.65
CA GLU A 420 -16.41 -56.43 -6.65
C GLU A 420 -15.70 -55.85 -7.88
N VAL A 421 -16.03 -54.62 -8.24
CA VAL A 421 -15.44 -53.89 -9.37
C VAL A 421 -14.07 -53.33 -9.00
N CYS A 422 -13.95 -52.78 -7.80
CA CYS A 422 -12.74 -52.08 -7.38
C CYS A 422 -11.64 -52.99 -6.82
N SER A 423 -11.97 -54.18 -6.32
CA SER A 423 -10.99 -55.10 -5.70
C SER A 423 -10.10 -55.83 -6.70
N GLY A 424 -10.60 -56.09 -7.92
CA GLY A 424 -9.87 -56.74 -9.02
C GLY A 424 -9.43 -55.81 -10.15
N CYS A 425 -9.54 -54.49 -9.96
CA CYS A 425 -9.26 -53.51 -11.01
C CYS A 425 -7.75 -53.47 -11.37
N PRO A 426 -7.38 -53.55 -12.66
CA PRO A 426 -5.98 -53.45 -13.10
C PRO A 426 -5.32 -52.11 -12.75
N PHE A 427 -6.12 -51.06 -12.64
CA PHE A 427 -5.66 -49.69 -12.37
C PHE A 427 -5.72 -49.31 -10.89
N ARG A 428 -5.85 -50.28 -9.98
CA ARG A 428 -6.02 -50.06 -8.54
C ARG A 428 -4.94 -49.14 -7.93
N ASN A 429 -3.69 -49.34 -8.31
CA ASN A 429 -2.56 -48.58 -7.76
C ASN A 429 -2.49 -47.14 -8.29
N ALA A 430 -3.16 -46.87 -9.41
CA ALA A 430 -3.19 -45.59 -10.09
C ALA A 430 -4.56 -44.87 -9.96
N CYS A 431 -5.52 -45.46 -9.25
CA CYS A 431 -6.89 -44.97 -9.16
C CYS A 431 -7.11 -44.12 -7.89
N PRO A 432 -7.79 -42.95 -7.98
CA PRO A 432 -7.98 -42.06 -6.83
C PRO A 432 -8.99 -42.58 -5.79
N ILE A 433 -9.61 -43.75 -6.02
CA ILE A 433 -10.63 -44.30 -5.13
C ILE A 433 -10.02 -45.08 -3.95
N HIS A 434 -10.20 -44.55 -2.74
CA HIS A 434 -9.65 -45.13 -1.53
C HIS A 434 -10.54 -46.23 -0.92
N LYS A 435 -9.90 -47.26 -0.36
CA LYS A 435 -10.59 -48.31 0.41
C LYS A 435 -10.73 -47.86 1.86
N THR A 436 -11.97 -47.72 2.32
CA THR A 436 -12.28 -47.41 3.72
C THR A 436 -12.12 -48.63 4.62
N ARG A 437 -11.98 -48.40 5.94
CA ARG A 437 -11.87 -49.46 6.95
C ARG A 437 -13.06 -50.43 6.99
N HIS A 438 -14.21 -50.02 6.43
CA HIS A 438 -15.43 -50.83 6.34
C HIS A 438 -15.54 -51.63 5.03
N GLY A 439 -14.47 -51.70 4.22
CA GLY A 439 -14.44 -52.47 2.98
C GLY A 439 -15.11 -51.79 1.78
N ARG A 440 -15.53 -50.52 1.91
CA ARG A 440 -16.12 -49.72 0.83
C ARG A 440 -15.06 -48.95 0.07
N TYR A 441 -15.31 -48.70 -1.20
CA TYR A 441 -14.41 -47.94 -2.07
C TYR A 441 -15.03 -46.57 -2.36
N THR A 442 -14.44 -45.52 -1.79
CA THR A 442 -14.99 -44.17 -1.85
C THR A 442 -13.98 -43.14 -2.34
N LEU A 443 -14.49 -42.12 -3.02
CA LEU A 443 -13.75 -40.93 -3.44
C LEU A 443 -14.60 -39.72 -3.06
N GLU A 444 -13.99 -38.78 -2.34
CA GLU A 444 -14.59 -37.50 -1.97
C GLU A 444 -13.73 -36.38 -2.57
N PHE A 445 -14.35 -35.46 -3.30
CA PHE A 445 -13.67 -34.29 -3.84
C PHE A 445 -14.55 -33.04 -3.69
N THR A 446 -13.91 -31.88 -3.68
CA THR A 446 -14.59 -30.59 -3.66
C THR A 446 -14.81 -30.09 -5.09
N ASP A 447 -15.83 -29.26 -5.31
CA ASP A 447 -16.08 -28.64 -6.61
C ASP A 447 -14.87 -27.80 -7.09
N LYS A 448 -14.08 -27.23 -6.16
CA LYS A 448 -12.81 -26.53 -6.46
C LYS A 448 -11.69 -27.48 -6.91
N ALA A 449 -11.54 -28.64 -6.27
CA ALA A 449 -10.53 -29.63 -6.65
C ALA A 449 -10.81 -30.26 -8.02
N TRP A 450 -12.09 -30.29 -8.43
CA TRP A 450 -12.50 -30.73 -9.77
C TRP A 450 -12.14 -29.72 -10.86
N LEU A 451 -12.38 -28.43 -10.63
CA LEU A 451 -12.08 -27.38 -11.61
C LEU A 451 -10.58 -27.13 -11.79
N GLY A 452 -9.74 -27.46 -10.79
CA GLY A 452 -8.29 -27.28 -10.83
C GLY A 452 -7.50 -28.37 -11.58
N GLY A 453 -8.12 -29.51 -11.93
CA GLY A 453 -7.49 -30.57 -12.76
C GLY A 453 -7.74 -30.40 -14.27
N GLY A 454 -8.84 -29.74 -14.61
CA GLY A 454 -9.24 -29.47 -15.98
C GLY A 454 -8.41 -28.35 -16.60
N GLY A 455 -7.36 -28.72 -17.34
CA GLY A 455 -6.85 -27.85 -18.40
C GLY A 455 -8.03 -27.32 -19.22
N ASN A 456 -8.15 -26.00 -19.23
CA ASN A 456 -9.28 -25.23 -19.74
C ASN A 456 -9.81 -25.78 -21.07
N LYS A 457 -10.86 -26.61 -21.00
CA LYS A 457 -11.66 -27.02 -22.15
C LYS A 457 -13.12 -26.75 -21.81
N ARG A 458 -13.54 -25.53 -22.12
CA ARG A 458 -14.93 -25.25 -22.50
C ARG A 458 -14.98 -24.56 -23.86
N PRO A 459 -16.07 -24.77 -24.61
CA PRO A 459 -16.07 -24.79 -26.07
C PRO A 459 -16.10 -23.37 -26.67
N ARG A 460 -15.66 -23.30 -27.93
CA ARG A 460 -15.81 -22.14 -28.82
C ARG A 460 -17.26 -21.66 -28.94
#